data_AF-A0A374VPB9-F1
#
_entry.id   AF-A0A374VPB9-F1
#
_cell.length_a   1.000
_cell.length_b   1.000
_cell.length_c   1.000
_cell.angle_alpha   90.00
_cell.angle_beta   90.00
_cell.angle_gamma   90.00
#
_symmetry.space_group_name_H-M   'P 1'
#
loop_
_entity.id
_entity.type
_entity.pdbx_description
1 polymer ?
#
loop_
_entity_poly.entity_id
_entity_poly.type
_entity_poly.pdbx_seq_one_letter_code
_entity_poly.pdbx_strand_id
1 'polypeptide(L)'
;MIFSYEKEKLPEIYNRDGKKCYLDPIRKRLILITPEEIVRQKWISFLKDKLSVPEQLISVEDHLSHYGVNSRRRADIIIKGNDDSGNQYPLCIVECKAPDVPLTESTQNQVFDYCDEIGADYAIMSNGYTTDCYKYNEKSNQYIRLSEIPTYRDILGGKYIEYDWGEYPQRMPFEELKRRVVAGEIDEFISDMTIPEIALPAYNLLECFLDYRVKMPTGDYGMFKLIQDYGVRILSYGNHSGGVFSGPYRSFLIDVDGSTEIVSLAITTCYKSTSQDYIRTALCIAIDNEESSHHALQLVLDENLEVNDEICDFYHHGRIAIGNIGSGKISELRTFVEKYCPEMIDGKKFYLGTLTNDKLWRLDDPEVGHVIANLISYALIRDKYRKYKKSLK
;
A
#
# COMPACT_ATOMS: atom_id res chain seq x y z
N MET A 1 13.03 -12.38 0.20
CA MET A 1 11.98 -13.11 0.95
C MET A 1 12.67 -13.86 2.09
N ILE A 2 12.32 -13.57 3.34
CA ILE A 2 13.13 -14.02 4.50
C ILE A 2 12.66 -15.39 5.02
N PHE A 3 11.40 -15.82 4.78
CA PHE A 3 10.88 -17.09 5.31
C PHE A 3 9.94 -17.81 4.33
N SER A 4 10.14 -19.12 4.13
CA SER A 4 9.20 -19.99 3.40
C SER A 4 8.68 -21.07 4.34
N TYR A 5 7.37 -21.02 4.60
CA TYR A 5 6.61 -22.04 5.34
C TYR A 5 5.74 -22.88 4.40
N GLU A 6 6.08 -22.93 3.10
CA GLU A 6 5.34 -23.71 2.10
C GLU A 6 5.28 -25.20 2.43
N LYS A 7 6.26 -25.69 3.21
CA LYS A 7 6.39 -27.09 3.61
C LYS A 7 5.77 -27.40 4.98
N GLU A 8 5.12 -26.44 5.62
CA GLU A 8 4.50 -26.64 6.93
C GLU A 8 3.30 -27.59 6.84
N LYS A 9 3.15 -28.43 7.87
CA LYS A 9 2.16 -29.49 7.87
C LYS A 9 0.79 -28.89 8.14
N LEU A 10 -0.13 -29.07 7.19
CA LEU A 10 -1.53 -28.70 7.38
C LEU A 10 -2.28 -29.80 8.16
N PRO A 11 -3.33 -29.43 8.90
CA PRO A 11 -4.21 -30.40 9.55
C PRO A 11 -4.91 -31.31 8.53
N GLU A 12 -5.42 -32.44 9.03
CA GLU A 12 -6.27 -33.33 8.24
C GLU A 12 -7.56 -32.62 7.80
N ILE A 13 -8.00 -32.93 6.57
CA ILE A 13 -9.19 -32.35 5.96
C ILE A 13 -10.41 -33.24 6.21
N TYR A 14 -11.46 -32.63 6.76
CA TYR A 14 -12.76 -33.25 7.00
C TYR A 14 -13.84 -32.58 6.15
N ASN A 15 -14.94 -33.28 5.88
CA ASN A 15 -16.11 -32.70 5.23
C ASN A 15 -17.21 -32.40 6.25
N ARG A 16 -17.78 -31.19 6.22
CA ARG A 16 -18.95 -30.78 7.00
C ARG A 16 -19.91 -30.04 6.09
N ASP A 17 -21.11 -30.58 5.87
CA ASP A 17 -22.16 -30.01 5.00
C ASP A 17 -21.66 -29.65 3.60
N GLY A 18 -20.88 -30.55 2.99
CA GLY A 18 -20.29 -30.35 1.66
C GLY A 18 -19.13 -29.35 1.59
N LYS A 19 -18.68 -28.80 2.73
CA LYS A 19 -17.54 -27.89 2.82
C LYS A 19 -16.34 -28.57 3.46
N LYS A 20 -15.14 -28.33 2.91
CA LYS A 20 -13.88 -28.82 3.48
C LYS A 20 -13.53 -28.00 4.72
N CYS A 21 -13.15 -28.68 5.79
CA CYS A 21 -12.76 -28.09 7.06
C CYS A 21 -11.43 -28.70 7.55
N TYR A 22 -10.63 -27.93 8.28
CA TYR A 22 -9.55 -28.46 9.11
C TYR A 22 -10.09 -28.82 10.50
N LEU A 23 -9.60 -29.90 11.10
CA LEU A 23 -9.66 -30.06 12.55
C LEU A 23 -8.52 -29.23 13.15
N ASP A 24 -8.85 -28.02 13.62
CA ASP A 24 -7.85 -27.09 14.14
C ASP A 24 -7.17 -27.68 15.39
N PRO A 25 -5.83 -27.79 15.41
CA PRO A 25 -5.11 -28.45 16.50
C PRO A 25 -5.09 -27.63 17.79
N ILE A 26 -5.40 -26.34 17.78
CA ILE A 26 -5.46 -25.48 18.97
C ILE A 26 -6.90 -25.35 19.46
N ARG A 27 -7.82 -24.95 18.57
CA ARG A 27 -9.25 -24.70 18.88
C ARG A 27 -10.05 -26.00 19.06
N LYS A 28 -9.48 -27.16 18.69
CA LYS A 28 -10.08 -28.51 18.80
C LYS A 28 -11.49 -28.60 18.20
N ARG A 29 -11.73 -27.93 17.07
CA ARG A 29 -13.01 -27.91 16.35
C ARG A 29 -12.82 -27.81 14.84
N LEU A 30 -13.86 -28.15 14.08
CA LEU A 30 -13.86 -28.07 12.62
C LEU A 30 -14.01 -26.62 12.13
N ILE A 31 -13.01 -26.12 11.40
CA ILE A 31 -12.95 -24.76 10.84
C ILE A 31 -12.98 -24.82 9.32
N LEU A 32 -13.79 -23.97 8.69
CA LEU A 32 -13.88 -23.89 7.24
C LEU A 32 -12.51 -23.52 6.64
N ILE A 33 -12.09 -24.23 5.59
CA ILE A 33 -10.86 -23.89 4.86
C ILE A 33 -11.12 -22.64 4.01
N THR A 34 -10.49 -21.53 4.36
CA THR A 34 -10.37 -20.31 3.56
C THR A 34 -8.89 -20.08 3.20
N PRO A 35 -8.57 -19.25 2.19
CA PRO A 35 -7.17 -18.94 1.86
C PRO A 35 -6.37 -18.39 3.05
N GLU A 36 -6.97 -17.46 3.81
CA GLU A 36 -6.40 -16.92 5.05
C GLU A 36 -6.24 -17.99 6.15
N GLU A 37 -7.22 -18.89 6.31
CA GLU A 37 -7.12 -19.99 7.28
C GLU A 37 -6.01 -20.99 6.94
N ILE A 38 -5.70 -21.21 5.66
CA ILE A 38 -4.54 -22.02 5.24
C ILE A 38 -3.25 -21.37 5.76
N VAL A 39 -3.11 -20.05 5.64
CA VAL A 39 -1.95 -19.30 6.15
C VAL A 39 -1.87 -19.43 7.67
N ARG A 40 -2.99 -19.20 8.37
CA ARG A 40 -3.08 -19.33 9.84
C ARG A 40 -2.68 -20.73 10.33
N GLN A 41 -3.13 -21.80 9.67
CA GLN A 41 -2.75 -23.17 10.05
C GLN A 41 -1.28 -23.48 9.78
N LYS A 42 -0.69 -22.97 8.68
CA LYS A 42 0.76 -23.09 8.45
C LYS A 42 1.56 -22.38 9.54
N TRP A 43 1.11 -21.21 10.00
CA TRP A 43 1.72 -20.52 11.14
C TRP A 43 1.64 -21.34 12.41
N ILE A 44 0.48 -21.91 12.75
CA ILE A 44 0.35 -22.78 13.93
C ILE A 44 1.37 -23.94 13.89
N SER A 45 1.54 -24.58 12.72
CA SER A 45 2.58 -25.62 12.51
C SER A 45 3.98 -25.07 12.74
N PHE A 46 4.32 -23.94 12.10
CA PHE A 46 5.62 -23.31 12.21
C PHE A 46 5.99 -22.92 13.65
N LEU A 47 5.03 -22.32 14.38
CA LEU A 47 5.21 -21.93 15.78
C LEU A 47 5.57 -23.14 16.65
N LYS A 48 4.87 -24.26 16.46
CA LYS A 48 5.09 -25.50 17.22
C LYS A 48 6.38 -26.20 16.83
N ASP A 49 6.59 -26.41 15.54
CA ASP A 49 7.62 -27.33 15.03
C ASP A 49 8.97 -26.65 14.84
N LYS A 50 9.00 -25.34 14.59
CA LYS A 50 10.23 -24.58 14.31
C LYS A 50 10.57 -23.63 15.43
N LEU A 51 9.60 -22.84 15.91
CA LEU A 51 9.84 -21.89 17.00
C LEU A 51 9.72 -22.53 18.39
N SER A 52 9.29 -23.79 18.48
CA SER A 52 9.13 -24.55 19.72
C SER A 52 8.19 -23.90 20.73
N VAL A 53 7.14 -23.22 20.25
CA VAL A 53 6.09 -22.64 21.10
C VAL A 53 5.20 -23.79 21.64
N PRO A 54 5.02 -23.91 22.97
CA PRO A 54 4.12 -24.91 23.55
C PRO A 54 2.67 -24.67 23.12
N GLU A 55 1.95 -25.74 22.77
CA GLU A 55 0.56 -25.68 22.26
C GLU A 55 -0.38 -24.89 23.19
N GLN A 56 -0.25 -25.07 24.51
CA GLN A 56 -1.05 -24.40 25.54
C GLN A 56 -0.79 -22.89 25.67
N LEU A 57 0.27 -22.38 25.01
CA LEU A 57 0.64 -20.96 24.98
C LEU A 57 0.33 -20.31 23.64
N ILE A 58 -0.40 -21.01 22.77
CA ILE A 58 -0.94 -20.49 21.51
C ILE A 58 -2.44 -20.31 21.68
N SER A 59 -2.96 -19.13 21.37
CA SER A 59 -4.40 -18.87 21.25
C SER A 59 -4.71 -18.42 19.83
N VAL A 60 -5.85 -18.84 19.29
CA VAL A 60 -6.21 -18.66 17.88
C VAL A 60 -7.63 -18.09 17.80
N GLU A 61 -7.83 -17.02 17.03
CA GLU A 61 -9.09 -16.27 16.96
C GLU A 61 -9.58 -15.83 18.35
N ASP A 62 -8.67 -15.29 19.15
CA ASP A 62 -8.92 -14.99 20.56
C ASP A 62 -9.37 -13.54 20.75
N HIS A 63 -10.39 -13.31 21.58
CA HIS A 63 -10.92 -11.97 21.80
C HIS A 63 -9.97 -11.14 22.66
N LEU A 64 -9.73 -9.89 22.28
CA LEU A 64 -8.88 -8.97 23.06
C LEU A 64 -9.45 -8.73 24.48
N SER A 65 -10.76 -8.94 24.67
CA SER A 65 -11.40 -8.87 25.99
C SER A 65 -10.89 -9.90 27.00
N HIS A 66 -10.30 -11.00 26.55
CA HIS A 66 -9.65 -11.95 27.47
C HIS A 66 -8.36 -11.38 28.09
N TYR A 67 -7.85 -10.26 27.57
CA TYR A 67 -6.66 -9.55 28.04
C TYR A 67 -7.01 -8.18 28.63
N GLY A 68 -8.27 -7.97 29.03
CA GLY A 68 -8.71 -6.73 29.70
C GLY A 68 -9.11 -5.58 28.78
N VAL A 69 -9.13 -5.79 27.45
CA VAL A 69 -9.52 -4.77 26.47
C VAL A 69 -11.03 -4.75 26.27
N ASN A 70 -11.68 -3.58 26.33
CA ASN A 70 -13.10 -3.48 25.99
C ASN A 70 -13.34 -3.48 24.46
N SER A 71 -13.01 -4.60 23.81
CA SER A 71 -13.13 -4.79 22.37
C SER A 71 -13.63 -6.18 22.03
N ARG A 72 -14.45 -6.28 20.96
CA ARG A 72 -14.88 -7.56 20.37
C ARG A 72 -13.97 -8.01 19.22
N ARG A 73 -12.91 -7.26 18.95
CA ARG A 73 -11.90 -7.64 17.95
C ARG A 73 -11.19 -8.90 18.42
N ARG A 74 -10.72 -9.68 17.45
CA ARG A 74 -9.96 -10.90 17.67
C ARG A 74 -8.60 -10.75 17.05
N ALA A 75 -7.59 -11.23 17.75
CA ALA A 75 -6.29 -11.49 17.17
C ALA A 75 -6.29 -12.88 16.55
N ASP A 76 -5.68 -13.00 15.39
CA ASP A 76 -5.59 -14.26 14.64
C ASP A 76 -4.84 -15.33 15.43
N ILE A 77 -3.63 -15.02 15.89
CA ILE A 77 -2.84 -15.88 16.78
C ILE A 77 -2.16 -15.02 17.85
N ILE A 78 -2.24 -15.45 19.11
CA ILE A 78 -1.50 -14.88 20.25
C ILE A 78 -0.55 -15.93 20.82
N ILE A 79 0.72 -15.58 20.94
CA ILE A 79 1.75 -16.36 21.63
C ILE A 79 1.92 -15.80 23.03
N LYS A 80 2.00 -16.67 24.04
CA LYS A 80 2.05 -16.28 25.45
C LYS A 80 3.33 -16.77 26.16
N GLY A 81 3.74 -16.02 27.17
CA GLY A 81 4.72 -16.40 28.18
C GLY A 81 4.03 -16.84 29.46
N ASN A 82 4.80 -17.41 30.39
CA ASN A 82 4.37 -17.56 31.78
C ASN A 82 5.29 -16.73 32.67
N ASP A 83 4.72 -16.01 33.63
CA ASP A 83 5.50 -15.36 34.68
C ASP A 83 5.98 -16.40 35.72
N ASP A 84 6.75 -15.97 36.71
CA ASP A 84 7.26 -16.84 37.79
C ASP A 84 6.14 -17.48 38.63
N SER A 85 4.94 -16.90 38.60
CA SER A 85 3.74 -17.41 39.29
C SER A 85 2.89 -18.34 38.40
N GLY A 86 3.29 -18.54 37.14
CA GLY A 86 2.58 -19.37 36.16
C GLY A 86 1.42 -18.65 35.47
N ASN A 87 1.25 -17.34 35.64
CA ASN A 87 0.23 -16.59 34.91
C ASN A 87 0.67 -16.35 33.47
N GLN A 88 -0.26 -16.50 32.54
CA GLN A 88 0.00 -16.25 31.13
C GLN A 88 -0.04 -14.75 30.83
N TYR A 89 0.94 -14.28 30.07
CA TYR A 89 0.96 -12.92 29.52
C TYR A 89 1.25 -12.97 28.01
N PRO A 90 0.68 -12.05 27.21
CA PRO A 90 0.92 -12.04 25.77
C PRO A 90 2.35 -11.61 25.46
N LEU A 91 2.98 -12.28 24.49
CA LEU A 91 4.33 -11.97 24.01
C LEU A 91 4.30 -11.44 22.58
N CYS A 92 3.48 -12.08 21.74
CA CYS A 92 3.47 -11.81 20.31
C CYS A 92 2.07 -11.99 19.72
N ILE A 93 1.73 -11.15 18.75
CA ILE A 93 0.57 -11.35 17.88
C ILE A 93 1.05 -11.69 16.46
N VAL A 94 0.36 -12.64 15.82
CA VAL A 94 0.54 -12.94 14.38
C VAL A 94 -0.77 -12.63 13.68
N GLU A 95 -0.78 -11.61 12.81
CA GLU A 95 -1.89 -11.26 11.92
C GLU A 95 -1.69 -11.95 10.55
N CYS A 96 -2.67 -12.74 10.13
CA CYS A 96 -2.66 -13.53 8.91
C CYS A 96 -3.61 -12.92 7.87
N LYS A 97 -3.13 -12.76 6.63
CA LYS A 97 -3.95 -12.40 5.47
C LYS A 97 -3.98 -13.54 4.46
N ALA A 98 -4.93 -13.50 3.54
CA ALA A 98 -4.96 -14.40 2.40
C ALA A 98 -3.74 -14.19 1.48
N PRO A 99 -3.28 -15.21 0.74
CA PRO A 99 -2.10 -15.12 -0.15
C PRO A 99 -2.12 -14.01 -1.19
N ASP A 100 -3.29 -13.66 -1.69
CA ASP A 100 -3.55 -12.61 -2.67
C ASP A 100 -3.75 -11.23 -2.05
N VAL A 101 -3.74 -11.11 -0.71
CA VAL A 101 -3.88 -9.84 0.00
C VAL A 101 -2.49 -9.30 0.36
N PRO A 102 -2.10 -8.12 -0.17
CA PRO A 102 -0.82 -7.51 0.16
C PRO A 102 -0.72 -7.08 1.63
N LEU A 103 0.49 -7.17 2.18
CA LEU A 103 0.82 -6.64 3.49
C LEU A 103 1.11 -5.14 3.35
N THR A 104 0.26 -4.31 3.94
CA THR A 104 0.30 -2.85 3.86
C THR A 104 0.41 -2.23 5.25
N GLU A 105 0.62 -0.91 5.30
CA GLU A 105 0.62 -0.16 6.56
C GLU A 105 -0.68 -0.33 7.37
N SER A 106 -1.84 -0.54 6.73
CA SER A 106 -3.08 -0.81 7.46
C SER A 106 -3.03 -2.15 8.20
N THR A 107 -2.43 -3.18 7.61
CA THR A 107 -2.21 -4.47 8.29
C THR A 107 -1.17 -4.32 9.40
N GLN A 108 -0.14 -3.49 9.18
CA GLN A 108 0.88 -3.19 10.18
C GLN A 108 0.27 -2.48 11.40
N ASN A 109 -0.49 -1.41 11.18
CA ASN A 109 -1.18 -0.67 12.24
C ASN A 109 -2.16 -1.57 12.99
N GLN A 110 -2.88 -2.45 12.29
CA GLN A 110 -3.78 -3.39 12.93
C GLN A 110 -3.06 -4.30 13.95
N VAL A 111 -1.92 -4.90 13.58
CA VAL A 111 -1.18 -5.77 14.50
C VAL A 111 -0.51 -4.98 15.62
N PHE A 112 0.00 -3.77 15.35
CA PHE A 112 0.58 -2.89 16.38
C PHE A 112 -0.47 -2.44 17.40
N ASP A 113 -1.64 -1.99 16.94
CA ASP A 113 -2.75 -1.59 17.82
C ASP A 113 -3.16 -2.75 18.75
N TYR A 114 -3.24 -3.97 18.21
CA TYR A 114 -3.57 -5.14 19.04
C TYR A 114 -2.48 -5.43 20.06
N CYS A 115 -1.21 -5.33 19.65
CA CYS A 115 -0.08 -5.53 20.55
C CYS A 115 -0.08 -4.50 21.69
N ASP A 116 -0.26 -3.22 21.37
CA ASP A 116 -0.32 -2.14 22.34
C ASP A 116 -1.50 -2.30 23.31
N GLU A 117 -2.66 -2.74 22.82
CA GLU A 117 -3.86 -2.94 23.64
C GLU A 117 -3.72 -4.09 24.66
N ILE A 118 -3.02 -5.17 24.31
CA ILE A 118 -2.86 -6.34 25.19
C ILE A 118 -1.49 -6.39 25.88
N GLY A 119 -0.56 -5.49 25.56
CA GLY A 119 0.80 -5.45 26.09
C GLY A 119 1.72 -6.53 25.52
N ALA A 120 1.61 -6.83 24.22
CA ALA A 120 2.53 -7.74 23.53
C ALA A 120 3.68 -6.97 22.88
N ASP A 121 4.92 -7.43 23.07
CA ASP A 121 6.11 -6.74 22.52
C ASP A 121 6.39 -7.07 21.06
N TYR A 122 5.92 -8.20 20.56
CA TYR A 122 6.26 -8.68 19.22
C TYR A 122 5.03 -8.68 18.31
N ALA A 123 5.22 -8.18 17.09
CA ALA A 123 4.17 -8.13 16.08
C ALA A 123 4.65 -8.85 14.82
N ILE A 124 3.84 -9.76 14.31
CA ILE A 124 4.10 -10.47 13.06
C ILE A 124 2.89 -10.28 12.16
N MET A 125 3.15 -9.99 10.89
CA MET A 125 2.14 -9.94 9.84
C MET A 125 2.57 -10.82 8.67
N SER A 126 1.65 -11.60 8.11
CA SER A 126 1.99 -12.58 7.09
C SER A 126 0.82 -12.88 6.16
N ASN A 127 1.08 -13.05 4.86
CA ASN A 127 0.03 -13.38 3.89
C ASN A 127 0.18 -14.77 3.25
N GLY A 128 1.26 -15.51 3.48
CA GLY A 128 1.54 -16.77 2.78
C GLY A 128 2.92 -16.77 2.15
N TYR A 129 3.29 -15.62 1.61
CA TYR A 129 4.47 -15.42 0.78
C TYR A 129 5.44 -14.42 1.41
N THR A 130 4.90 -13.33 1.95
CA THR A 130 5.66 -12.31 2.66
C THR A 130 5.36 -12.40 4.15
N THR A 131 6.37 -12.13 4.96
CA THR A 131 6.27 -12.10 6.42
C THR A 131 7.19 -11.03 6.95
N ASP A 132 6.65 -10.17 7.78
CA ASP A 132 7.38 -9.15 8.51
C ASP A 132 7.21 -9.37 10.01
N CYS A 133 8.30 -9.21 10.74
CA CYS A 133 8.36 -9.37 12.18
C CYS A 133 8.95 -8.10 12.80
N TYR A 134 8.34 -7.66 13.89
CA TYR A 134 8.70 -6.44 14.59
C TYR A 134 8.77 -6.69 16.09
N LYS A 135 9.55 -5.86 16.78
CA LYS A 135 9.60 -5.78 18.23
C LYS A 135 9.41 -4.33 18.66
N TYR A 136 8.61 -4.09 19.69
CA TYR A 136 8.52 -2.80 20.34
C TYR A 136 9.84 -2.45 21.04
N ASN A 137 10.36 -1.25 20.75
CA ASN A 137 11.55 -0.70 21.36
C ASN A 137 11.16 0.47 22.25
N GLU A 138 11.24 0.28 23.57
CA GLU A 138 10.88 1.30 24.56
C GLU A 138 11.68 2.60 24.43
N LYS A 139 12.94 2.53 23.97
CA LYS A 139 13.82 3.72 23.88
C LYS A 139 13.41 4.64 22.75
N SER A 140 13.02 4.08 21.61
CA SER A 140 12.53 4.85 20.46
C SER A 140 11.02 5.04 20.48
N ASN A 141 10.29 4.32 21.35
CA ASN A 141 8.83 4.25 21.38
C ASN A 141 8.26 3.85 20.00
N GLN A 142 8.89 2.86 19.37
CA GLN A 142 8.55 2.40 18.02
C GLN A 142 8.75 0.89 17.88
N TYR A 143 7.96 0.29 16.99
CA TYR A 143 8.21 -1.07 16.53
C TYR A 143 9.36 -1.08 15.51
N ILE A 144 10.43 -1.79 15.84
CA ILE A 144 11.58 -1.99 14.97
C ILE A 144 11.44 -3.32 14.22
N ARG A 145 11.75 -3.31 12.92
CA ARG A 145 11.72 -4.53 12.10
C ARG A 145 12.87 -5.45 12.49
N LEU A 146 12.61 -6.75 12.53
CA LEU A 146 13.60 -7.79 12.80
C LEU A 146 14.06 -8.47 11.51
N SER A 147 15.33 -8.88 11.47
CA SER A 147 15.87 -9.66 10.35
C SER A 147 15.40 -11.10 10.34
N GLU A 148 14.96 -11.60 11.50
CA GLU A 148 14.41 -12.93 11.63
C GLU A 148 13.33 -13.01 12.70
N ILE A 149 12.49 -14.04 12.61
CA ILE A 149 11.50 -14.35 13.65
C ILE A 149 12.24 -15.08 14.78
N PRO A 150 12.32 -14.52 16.00
CA PRO A 150 13.03 -15.17 17.08
C PRO A 150 12.33 -16.47 17.52
N THR A 151 13.10 -17.45 18.01
CA THR A 151 12.53 -18.65 18.60
C THR A 151 11.75 -18.32 19.88
N TYR A 152 10.88 -19.21 20.35
CA TYR A 152 10.14 -18.99 21.60
C TYR A 152 11.08 -18.70 22.78
N ARG A 153 12.21 -19.40 22.84
CA ARG A 153 13.24 -19.19 23.85
C ARG A 153 13.90 -17.81 23.72
N ASP A 154 14.14 -17.35 22.51
CA ASP A 154 14.77 -16.05 22.26
C ASP A 154 13.82 -14.89 22.55
N ILE A 155 12.52 -15.02 22.22
CA ILE A 155 11.47 -14.08 22.64
C ILE A 155 11.47 -13.93 24.17
N LEU A 156 11.41 -15.04 24.92
CA LEU A 156 11.46 -15.03 26.38
C LEU A 156 12.77 -14.42 26.94
N GLY A 157 13.87 -14.63 26.23
CA GLY A 157 15.20 -14.12 26.60
C GLY A 157 15.48 -12.70 26.13
N GLY A 158 14.53 -12.03 25.45
CA GLY A 158 14.71 -10.70 24.88
C GLY A 158 15.77 -10.63 23.77
N LYS A 159 16.04 -11.74 23.09
CA LYS A 159 17.04 -11.85 22.01
C LYS A 159 16.39 -11.66 20.66
N TYR A 160 16.97 -10.81 19.83
CA TYR A 160 16.53 -10.52 18.48
C TYR A 160 17.68 -9.93 17.67
N ILE A 161 17.52 -9.94 16.35
CA ILE A 161 18.43 -9.27 15.42
C ILE A 161 17.60 -8.22 14.69
N GLU A 162 18.00 -6.95 14.84
CA GLU A 162 17.35 -5.84 14.13
C GLU A 162 17.61 -5.96 12.63
N TYR A 163 16.61 -5.62 11.82
CA TYR A 163 16.76 -5.59 10.37
C TYR A 163 17.67 -4.42 9.98
N ASP A 164 18.81 -4.75 9.38
CA ASP A 164 19.66 -3.75 8.73
C ASP A 164 19.10 -3.46 7.33
N TRP A 165 18.62 -2.24 7.14
CA TRP A 165 18.13 -1.76 5.85
C TRP A 165 19.24 -1.63 4.81
N GLY A 166 20.50 -1.65 5.24
CA GLY A 166 21.66 -1.44 4.39
C GLY A 166 21.67 -0.05 3.76
N GLU A 167 22.54 0.12 2.75
CA GLU A 167 22.43 1.25 1.85
C GLU A 167 21.36 0.95 0.81
N TYR A 168 20.43 1.87 0.64
CA TYR A 168 19.44 1.73 -0.41
C TYR A 168 20.14 1.79 -1.78
N PRO A 169 19.64 1.00 -2.76
CA PRO A 169 20.22 0.98 -4.08
C PRO A 169 20.22 2.38 -4.70
N GLN A 170 21.32 2.71 -5.39
CA GLN A 170 21.37 3.89 -6.22
C GLN A 170 20.35 3.78 -7.34
N ARG A 171 19.74 4.92 -7.71
CA ARG A 171 18.87 4.93 -8.88
C ARG A 171 19.68 4.53 -10.11
N MET A 172 19.04 3.76 -10.97
CA MET A 172 19.64 3.37 -12.24
C MET A 172 20.01 4.62 -13.06
N PRO A 173 21.23 4.72 -13.61
CA PRO A 173 21.59 5.83 -14.49
C PRO A 173 20.61 5.97 -15.66
N PHE A 174 20.36 7.20 -16.10
CA PHE A 174 19.34 7.46 -17.13
C PHE A 174 19.56 6.68 -18.44
N GLU A 175 20.81 6.60 -18.93
CA GLU A 175 21.15 5.82 -20.13
C GLU A 175 20.94 4.31 -19.97
N GLU A 176 21.17 3.80 -18.76
CA GLU A 176 20.91 2.40 -18.43
C GLU A 176 19.41 2.13 -18.41
N LEU A 177 18.63 3.03 -17.81
CA LEU A 177 17.16 2.98 -17.81
C LEU A 177 16.61 2.94 -19.23
N LYS A 178 17.10 3.85 -20.09
CA LYS A 178 16.75 3.89 -21.52
C LYS A 178 17.06 2.57 -22.22
N ARG A 179 18.24 2.00 -21.99
CA ARG A 179 18.62 0.70 -22.57
C ARG A 179 17.68 -0.42 -22.14
N ARG A 180 17.37 -0.51 -20.84
CA ARG A 180 16.52 -1.57 -20.29
C ARG A 180 15.09 -1.47 -20.81
N VAL A 181 14.52 -0.27 -20.87
CA VAL A 181 13.19 -0.05 -21.44
C VAL A 181 13.13 -0.46 -22.91
N VAL A 182 14.13 -0.09 -23.72
CA VAL A 182 14.21 -0.50 -25.13
C VAL A 182 14.36 -2.02 -25.28
N ALA A 183 15.07 -2.67 -24.35
CA ALA A 183 15.22 -4.12 -24.32
C ALA A 183 13.97 -4.87 -23.81
N GLY A 184 12.93 -4.14 -23.36
CA GLY A 184 11.73 -4.73 -22.74
C GLY A 184 11.96 -5.26 -21.33
N GLU A 185 13.07 -4.89 -20.68
CA GLU A 185 13.41 -5.28 -19.32
C GLU A 185 12.75 -4.36 -18.29
N ILE A 186 11.42 -4.32 -18.29
CA ILE A 186 10.61 -3.45 -17.44
C ILE A 186 10.10 -4.17 -16.17
N ASP A 187 9.87 -3.40 -15.12
CA ASP A 187 9.32 -3.89 -13.85
C ASP A 187 7.79 -4.02 -13.94
N GLU A 188 7.19 -4.80 -13.03
CA GLU A 188 5.75 -5.10 -12.98
C GLU A 188 4.83 -3.87 -12.85
N PHE A 189 5.39 -2.71 -12.49
CA PHE A 189 4.67 -1.43 -12.40
C PHE A 189 4.40 -0.78 -13.76
N ILE A 190 5.14 -1.17 -14.80
CA ILE A 190 4.98 -0.71 -16.18
C ILE A 190 4.43 -1.85 -17.02
N SER A 191 3.42 -1.56 -17.85
CA SER A 191 2.82 -2.57 -18.72
C SER A 191 3.79 -2.96 -19.84
N ASP A 192 3.89 -4.27 -20.11
CA ASP A 192 4.59 -4.84 -21.28
C ASP A 192 3.94 -4.43 -22.61
N MET A 193 2.71 -3.96 -22.56
CA MET A 193 1.97 -3.43 -23.71
C MET A 193 2.18 -1.91 -23.90
N THR A 194 2.86 -1.22 -22.99
CA THR A 194 3.19 0.21 -23.12
C THR A 194 4.39 0.37 -24.04
N ILE A 195 4.27 1.23 -25.05
CA ILE A 195 5.35 1.47 -26.02
C ILE A 195 6.57 2.11 -25.34
N PRO A 196 7.80 1.84 -25.80
CA PRO A 196 9.03 2.34 -25.17
C PRO A 196 9.06 3.86 -24.96
N GLU A 197 8.50 4.64 -25.88
CA GLU A 197 8.42 6.10 -25.83
C GLU A 197 7.64 6.59 -24.61
N ILE A 198 6.62 5.86 -24.18
CA ILE A 198 5.82 6.16 -22.98
C ILE A 198 6.38 5.44 -21.74
N ALA A 199 6.89 4.22 -21.92
CA ALA A 199 7.44 3.41 -20.83
C ALA A 199 8.66 4.08 -20.18
N LEU A 200 9.52 4.73 -20.97
CA LEU A 200 10.72 5.40 -20.46
C LEU A 200 10.40 6.53 -19.47
N PRO A 201 9.59 7.56 -19.83
CA PRO A 201 9.20 8.59 -18.87
C PRO A 201 8.37 8.03 -17.71
N ALA A 202 7.52 7.02 -17.93
CA ALA A 202 6.76 6.39 -16.86
C ALA A 202 7.68 5.71 -15.82
N TYR A 203 8.69 4.97 -16.27
CA TYR A 203 9.67 4.34 -15.40
C TYR A 203 10.57 5.39 -14.72
N ASN A 204 10.97 6.45 -15.43
CA ASN A 204 11.72 7.56 -14.81
C ASN A 204 10.93 8.21 -13.66
N LEU A 205 9.62 8.41 -13.84
CA LEU A 205 8.73 8.94 -12.81
C LEU A 205 8.49 7.94 -11.65
N LEU A 206 8.35 6.64 -11.94
CA LEU A 206 8.29 5.59 -10.93
C LEU A 206 9.51 5.65 -10.01
N GLU A 207 10.71 5.60 -10.59
CA GLU A 207 11.97 5.66 -9.86
C GLU A 207 12.16 7.00 -9.12
N CYS A 208 11.62 8.11 -9.66
CA CYS A 208 11.59 9.41 -8.99
C CYS A 208 10.75 9.35 -7.69
N PHE A 209 9.58 8.71 -7.73
CA PHE A 209 8.72 8.55 -6.54
C PHE A 209 9.33 7.63 -5.49
N LEU A 210 10.00 6.56 -5.93
CA LEU A 210 10.62 5.58 -5.04
C LEU A 210 11.94 6.05 -4.40
N ASP A 211 12.50 7.18 -4.86
CA ASP A 211 13.71 7.73 -4.28
C ASP A 211 13.45 8.42 -2.93
N TYR A 212 13.66 7.69 -1.85
CA TYR A 212 13.52 8.17 -0.46
C TYR A 212 14.52 9.28 -0.08
N ARG A 213 15.60 9.48 -0.85
CA ARG A 213 16.68 10.45 -0.54
C ARG A 213 16.31 11.87 -0.93
N VAL A 214 15.44 11.99 -1.93
CA VAL A 214 15.03 13.28 -2.48
C VAL A 214 13.60 13.55 -2.06
N LYS A 215 13.35 14.72 -1.46
CA LYS A 215 12.02 15.14 -1.04
C LYS A 215 11.53 16.30 -1.88
N MET A 216 10.23 16.33 -2.12
CA MET A 216 9.59 17.51 -2.70
C MET A 216 9.68 18.67 -1.69
N PRO A 217 10.14 19.87 -2.09
CA PRO A 217 10.26 21.01 -1.20
C PRO A 217 8.92 21.40 -0.56
N THR A 218 8.88 21.58 0.76
CA THR A 218 7.67 22.07 1.44
C THR A 218 7.38 23.52 1.06
N GLY A 219 6.12 23.90 0.92
CA GLY A 219 5.77 25.26 0.52
C GLY A 219 4.35 25.40 -0.01
N ASP A 220 4.02 26.61 -0.45
CA ASP A 220 2.75 26.91 -1.09
C ASP A 220 2.85 26.58 -2.60
N TYR A 221 1.93 25.74 -3.08
CA TYR A 221 1.80 25.32 -4.47
C TYR A 221 0.50 25.85 -5.11
N GLY A 222 -0.11 26.89 -4.53
CA GLY A 222 -1.31 27.55 -5.02
C GLY A 222 -2.58 26.92 -4.46
N MET A 223 -2.98 25.77 -4.98
CA MET A 223 -4.21 25.06 -4.56
C MET A 223 -4.09 24.38 -3.19
N PHE A 224 -2.86 24.14 -2.74
CA PHE A 224 -2.56 23.50 -1.47
C PHE A 224 -1.17 23.94 -1.00
N LYS A 225 -0.92 23.80 0.30
CA LYS A 225 0.40 23.93 0.89
C LYS A 225 0.93 22.54 1.22
N LEU A 226 2.12 22.20 0.71
CA LEU A 226 2.83 20.99 1.11
C LEU A 226 3.45 21.20 2.50
N ILE A 227 2.94 20.47 3.49
CA ILE A 227 3.44 20.50 4.87
C ILE A 227 4.64 19.59 5.02
N GLN A 228 4.54 18.36 4.50
CA GLN A 228 5.57 17.35 4.64
C GLN A 228 5.53 16.32 3.51
N ASP A 229 6.70 15.92 3.04
CA ASP A 229 6.89 14.72 2.23
C ASP A 229 7.21 13.53 3.15
N TYR A 230 6.28 12.58 3.22
CA TYR A 230 6.37 11.38 4.04
C TYR A 230 7.26 10.29 3.44
N GLY A 231 7.70 10.44 2.19
CA GLY A 231 8.44 9.39 1.51
C GLY A 231 7.54 8.28 0.99
N VAL A 232 8.12 7.10 0.83
CA VAL A 232 7.46 5.93 0.24
C VAL A 232 6.71 5.16 1.32
N ARG A 233 5.44 4.86 1.05
CA ARG A 233 4.51 4.17 1.93
C ARG A 233 3.88 2.98 1.22
N ILE A 234 3.67 1.87 1.91
CA ILE A 234 3.02 0.68 1.33
C ILE A 234 1.53 0.73 1.63
N LEU A 235 0.76 1.17 0.63
CA LEU A 235 -0.65 1.52 0.78
C LEU A 235 -1.54 0.70 -0.14
N SER A 236 -2.84 0.70 0.16
CA SER A 236 -3.87 0.09 -0.67
C SER A 236 -5.03 1.06 -0.83
N TYR A 237 -5.43 1.32 -2.07
CA TYR A 237 -6.53 2.22 -2.38
C TYR A 237 -7.52 1.58 -3.33
N GLY A 238 -8.80 1.77 -3.02
CA GLY A 238 -9.90 1.44 -3.91
C GLY A 238 -10.14 2.52 -4.96
N ASN A 239 -10.72 2.12 -6.08
CA ASN A 239 -11.33 3.04 -7.03
C ASN A 239 -12.87 2.91 -7.03
N HIS A 240 -13.53 3.88 -7.63
CA HIS A 240 -14.99 3.96 -7.69
C HIS A 240 -15.65 2.84 -8.53
N SER A 241 -14.87 2.01 -9.23
CA SER A 241 -15.33 0.83 -9.98
C SER A 241 -15.09 -0.49 -9.23
N GLY A 242 -14.60 -0.45 -7.98
CA GLY A 242 -14.35 -1.64 -7.15
C GLY A 242 -12.99 -2.31 -7.38
N GLY A 243 -12.10 -1.71 -8.17
CA GLY A 243 -10.71 -2.14 -8.27
C GLY A 243 -9.90 -1.68 -7.05
N VAL A 244 -8.93 -2.49 -6.64
CA VAL A 244 -8.04 -2.20 -5.51
C VAL A 244 -6.59 -2.21 -6.00
N PHE A 245 -5.82 -1.19 -5.64
CA PHE A 245 -4.45 -0.98 -6.07
C PHE A 245 -3.56 -0.88 -4.84
N SER A 246 -2.67 -1.84 -4.67
CA SER A 246 -1.76 -1.88 -3.53
C SER A 246 -0.33 -1.86 -4.00
N GLY A 247 0.55 -1.18 -3.26
CA GLY A 247 1.95 -1.07 -3.62
C GLY A 247 2.62 0.14 -2.98
N PRO A 248 3.81 0.51 -3.46
CA PRO A 248 4.50 1.69 -2.98
C PRO A 248 3.88 2.97 -3.55
N TYR A 249 3.60 3.93 -2.67
CA TYR A 249 3.15 5.27 -3.02
C TYR A 249 4.07 6.31 -2.41
N ARG A 250 4.40 7.37 -3.15
CA ARG A 250 4.99 8.58 -2.58
C ARG A 250 3.89 9.41 -1.94
N SER A 251 3.99 9.68 -0.65
CA SER A 251 2.92 10.32 0.12
C SER A 251 3.30 11.70 0.62
N PHE A 252 2.33 12.61 0.58
CA PHE A 252 2.47 14.02 0.92
C PHE A 252 1.38 14.42 1.92
N LEU A 253 1.77 15.07 3.02
CA LEU A 253 0.86 15.77 3.92
C LEU A 253 0.64 17.18 3.41
N ILE A 254 -0.60 17.54 3.11
CA ILE A 254 -0.95 18.84 2.54
C ILE A 254 -1.99 19.56 3.39
N ASP A 255 -1.97 20.90 3.36
CA ASP A 255 -3.08 21.75 3.78
C ASP A 255 -3.83 22.21 2.53
N VAL A 256 -5.14 21.98 2.49
CA VAL A 256 -6.04 22.46 1.44
C VAL A 256 -7.27 23.08 2.09
N ASP A 257 -7.44 24.39 1.89
CA ASP A 257 -8.55 25.17 2.47
C ASP A 257 -8.66 25.03 4.02
N GLY A 258 -7.52 24.91 4.72
CA GLY A 258 -7.47 24.73 6.18
C GLY A 258 -7.80 23.31 6.66
N SER A 259 -7.97 22.35 5.75
CA SER A 259 -8.04 20.93 6.04
C SER A 259 -6.70 20.26 5.76
N THR A 260 -6.24 19.41 6.67
CA THR A 260 -5.02 18.62 6.48
C THR A 260 -5.37 17.26 5.91
N GLU A 261 -4.83 16.95 4.74
CA GLU A 261 -5.12 15.72 3.99
C GLU A 261 -3.81 15.01 3.61
N ILE A 262 -3.89 13.72 3.26
CA ILE A 262 -2.76 13.00 2.66
C ILE A 262 -3.06 12.74 1.19
N VAL A 263 -2.08 13.03 0.34
CA VAL A 263 -2.13 12.72 -1.10
C VAL A 263 -0.98 11.78 -1.45
N SER A 264 -1.30 10.71 -2.16
CA SER A 264 -0.38 9.61 -2.45
C SER A 264 -0.30 9.33 -3.94
N LEU A 265 0.90 9.25 -4.51
CA LEU A 265 1.13 9.04 -5.94
C LEU A 265 1.86 7.72 -6.19
N ALA A 266 1.45 6.98 -7.22
CA ALA A 266 2.12 5.76 -7.66
C ALA A 266 2.03 5.58 -9.17
N ILE A 267 3.01 4.87 -9.73
CA ILE A 267 2.93 4.28 -11.06
C ILE A 267 2.55 2.81 -10.89
N THR A 268 1.56 2.35 -11.65
CA THR A 268 1.08 0.96 -11.61
C THR A 268 0.51 0.55 -12.95
N THR A 269 0.35 -0.74 -13.17
CA THR A 269 -0.47 -1.26 -14.25
C THR A 269 -1.96 -1.19 -13.89
N CYS A 270 -2.80 -1.00 -14.90
CA CYS A 270 -4.25 -1.05 -14.79
C CYS A 270 -4.81 -1.96 -15.89
N TYR A 271 -5.84 -2.73 -15.55
CA TYR A 271 -6.48 -3.68 -16.44
C TYR A 271 -7.98 -3.48 -16.50
N LYS A 272 -8.61 -3.92 -17.59
CA LYS A 272 -10.08 -3.99 -17.70
C LYS A 272 -10.53 -5.42 -17.46
N SER A 273 -11.43 -5.63 -16.50
CA SER A 273 -12.02 -6.95 -16.25
C SER A 273 -12.70 -7.56 -17.49
N THR A 274 -13.13 -6.71 -18.43
CA THR A 274 -13.78 -7.12 -19.68
C THR A 274 -12.81 -7.37 -20.84
N SER A 275 -11.51 -7.16 -20.66
CA SER A 275 -10.51 -7.30 -21.73
C SER A 275 -9.17 -7.73 -21.13
N GLN A 276 -8.85 -9.02 -21.27
CA GLN A 276 -7.58 -9.59 -20.82
C GLN A 276 -6.36 -8.97 -21.54
N ASP A 277 -6.54 -8.46 -22.76
CA ASP A 277 -5.47 -7.84 -23.56
C ASP A 277 -5.28 -6.33 -23.29
N TYR A 278 -6.06 -5.76 -22.37
CA TYR A 278 -5.94 -4.35 -22.00
C TYR A 278 -5.21 -4.24 -20.65
N ILE A 279 -3.89 -4.15 -20.71
CA ILE A 279 -3.02 -3.80 -19.59
C ILE A 279 -2.30 -2.51 -19.97
N ARG A 280 -2.46 -1.45 -19.16
CA ARG A 280 -1.91 -0.11 -19.44
C ARG A 280 -1.17 0.42 -18.24
N THR A 281 -0.20 1.30 -18.48
CA THR A 281 0.54 2.00 -17.43
C THR A 281 -0.27 3.22 -16.98
N ALA A 282 -0.45 3.36 -15.67
CA ALA A 282 -1.22 4.45 -15.08
C ALA A 282 -0.46 5.15 -13.95
N LEU A 283 -0.53 6.47 -13.96
CA LEU A 283 -0.17 7.33 -12.84
C LEU A 283 -1.41 7.54 -11.95
N CYS A 284 -1.38 6.97 -10.76
CA CYS A 284 -2.47 7.06 -9.79
C CYS A 284 -2.19 8.15 -8.77
N ILE A 285 -3.21 8.94 -8.45
CA ILE A 285 -3.23 9.91 -7.36
C ILE A 285 -4.39 9.53 -6.45
N ALA A 286 -4.07 9.19 -5.21
CA ALA A 286 -5.00 8.86 -4.15
C ALA A 286 -5.08 10.00 -3.12
N ILE A 287 -6.23 10.14 -2.49
CA ILE A 287 -6.48 11.11 -1.42
C ILE A 287 -7.04 10.35 -0.22
N ASP A 288 -6.41 10.52 0.93
CA ASP A 288 -6.96 10.19 2.24
C ASP A 288 -7.46 11.46 2.89
N ASN A 289 -8.76 11.49 3.17
CA ASN A 289 -9.39 12.53 3.95
C ASN A 289 -10.27 11.94 5.06
N GLU A 290 -10.87 12.80 5.88
CA GLU A 290 -11.74 12.40 6.99
C GLU A 290 -12.89 11.47 6.55
N GLU A 291 -13.41 11.66 5.33
CA GLU A 291 -14.57 10.91 4.83
C GLU A 291 -14.17 9.58 4.16
N SER A 292 -13.02 9.53 3.48
CA SER A 292 -12.63 8.38 2.66
C SER A 292 -11.17 8.36 2.21
N SER A 293 -10.70 7.15 1.88
CA SER A 293 -9.45 6.86 1.17
C SER A 293 -9.75 6.29 -0.22
N HIS A 294 -9.36 6.97 -1.30
CA HIS A 294 -9.67 6.54 -2.67
C HIS A 294 -8.72 7.09 -3.73
N HIS A 295 -8.67 6.44 -4.90
CA HIS A 295 -8.08 7.04 -6.10
C HIS A 295 -8.91 8.21 -6.62
N ALA A 296 -8.39 9.43 -6.46
CA ALA A 296 -8.97 10.65 -6.99
C ALA A 296 -8.72 10.80 -8.50
N LEU A 297 -7.58 10.32 -8.99
CA LEU A 297 -7.21 10.33 -10.41
C LEU A 297 -6.44 9.04 -10.76
N GLN A 298 -6.81 8.42 -11.88
CA GLN A 298 -6.03 7.38 -12.55
C GLN A 298 -5.74 7.91 -13.96
N LEU A 299 -4.51 8.38 -14.16
CA LEU A 299 -4.04 8.93 -15.42
C LEU A 299 -3.39 7.80 -16.23
N VAL A 300 -4.14 7.21 -17.17
CA VAL A 300 -3.61 6.17 -18.07
C VAL A 300 -2.60 6.82 -19.02
N LEU A 301 -1.31 6.59 -18.79
CA LEU A 301 -0.23 7.28 -19.51
C LEU A 301 -0.24 6.91 -20.99
N ASP A 302 -0.55 5.67 -21.34
CA ASP A 302 -0.73 5.22 -22.74
C ASP A 302 -1.74 6.04 -23.55
N GLU A 303 -2.69 6.72 -22.88
CA GLU A 303 -3.75 7.50 -23.53
C GLU A 303 -3.57 9.02 -23.31
N ASN A 304 -2.75 9.42 -22.36
CA ASN A 304 -2.73 10.79 -21.83
C ASN A 304 -1.32 11.40 -21.72
N LEU A 305 -0.26 10.64 -21.99
CA LEU A 305 1.09 11.16 -22.14
C LEU A 305 1.40 11.31 -23.63
N GLU A 306 1.74 12.53 -24.05
CA GLU A 306 2.20 12.81 -25.40
C GLU A 306 3.71 13.01 -25.36
N VAL A 307 4.45 12.19 -26.13
CA VAL A 307 5.92 12.23 -26.15
C VAL A 307 6.36 12.63 -27.55
N ASN A 308 7.11 13.73 -27.64
CA ASN A 308 7.73 14.20 -28.87
C ASN A 308 9.22 14.42 -28.62
N ASP A 309 10.06 13.54 -29.17
CA ASP A 309 11.46 13.38 -28.81
C ASP A 309 11.62 13.19 -27.28
N GLU A 310 12.17 14.17 -26.58
CA GLU A 310 12.39 14.15 -25.13
C GLU A 310 11.29 14.90 -24.36
N ILE A 311 10.44 15.66 -25.06
CA ILE A 311 9.37 16.45 -24.43
C ILE A 311 8.18 15.54 -24.12
N CYS A 312 7.81 15.49 -22.85
CA CYS A 312 6.74 14.67 -22.31
C CYS A 312 5.62 15.57 -21.77
N ASP A 313 4.54 15.73 -22.53
CA ASP A 313 3.38 16.52 -22.15
C ASP A 313 2.30 15.65 -21.50
N PHE A 314 1.94 16.00 -20.25
CA PHE A 314 0.93 15.30 -19.47
C PHE A 314 -0.44 15.94 -19.69
N TYR A 315 -1.38 15.17 -20.19
CA TYR A 315 -2.78 15.59 -20.36
C TYR A 315 -3.73 14.75 -19.52
N HIS A 316 -5.01 15.11 -19.52
CA HIS A 316 -6.09 14.19 -19.18
C HIS A 316 -7.35 14.47 -20.01
N HIS A 317 -8.01 13.42 -20.50
CA HIS A 317 -9.21 13.52 -21.34
C HIS A 317 -10.50 13.95 -20.61
N GLY A 318 -10.46 14.14 -19.29
CA GLY A 318 -11.59 14.61 -18.50
C GLY A 318 -12.60 13.57 -18.00
N ARG A 319 -12.54 12.31 -18.44
CA ARG A 319 -13.48 11.29 -17.94
C ARG A 319 -13.41 11.17 -16.41
N ILE A 320 -14.57 11.00 -15.80
CA ILE A 320 -14.71 10.99 -14.35
C ILE A 320 -15.93 10.18 -13.92
N ALA A 321 -15.72 9.30 -12.94
CA ALA A 321 -16.79 8.59 -12.24
C ALA A 321 -17.15 9.32 -10.95
N ILE A 322 -18.44 9.33 -10.61
CA ILE A 322 -19.03 9.95 -9.41
C ILE A 322 -19.51 8.83 -8.46
N GLY A 323 -18.63 7.90 -8.09
CA GLY A 323 -19.02 6.71 -7.33
C GLY A 323 -20.19 5.96 -7.96
N ASN A 324 -21.13 5.52 -7.13
CA ASN A 324 -22.29 4.73 -7.55
C ASN A 324 -23.33 5.53 -8.38
N ILE A 325 -23.11 6.84 -8.59
CA ILE A 325 -23.98 7.69 -9.40
C ILE A 325 -23.76 7.46 -10.91
N GLY A 326 -22.59 6.94 -11.29
CA GLY A 326 -22.18 6.76 -12.68
C GLY A 326 -21.21 7.86 -13.15
N SER A 327 -21.19 8.13 -14.45
CA SER A 327 -20.24 9.05 -15.07
C SER A 327 -20.65 10.52 -14.92
N GLY A 328 -19.68 11.39 -14.63
CA GLY A 328 -19.86 12.84 -14.62
C GLY A 328 -19.70 13.43 -16.02
N LYS A 329 -20.33 14.60 -16.25
CA LYS A 329 -20.15 15.34 -17.51
C LYS A 329 -18.80 16.05 -17.51
N ILE A 330 -18.07 15.93 -18.63
CA ILE A 330 -16.76 16.58 -18.83
C ILE A 330 -16.91 18.10 -18.86
N SER A 331 -17.97 18.64 -19.47
CA SER A 331 -18.22 20.08 -19.52
C SER A 331 -18.41 20.69 -18.12
N GLU A 332 -19.12 19.99 -17.23
CA GLU A 332 -19.32 20.43 -15.84
C GLU A 332 -18.00 20.38 -15.06
N LEU A 333 -17.20 19.31 -15.22
CA LEU A 333 -15.86 19.25 -14.64
C LEU A 333 -14.96 20.38 -15.17
N ARG A 334 -15.06 20.72 -16.46
CA ARG A 334 -14.27 21.78 -17.08
C ARG A 334 -14.54 23.13 -16.43
N THR A 335 -15.79 23.47 -16.16
CA THR A 335 -16.14 24.70 -15.43
C THR A 335 -15.55 24.75 -14.02
N PHE A 336 -15.44 23.60 -13.35
CA PHE A 336 -14.72 23.53 -12.06
C PHE A 336 -13.24 23.80 -12.24
N VAL A 337 -12.58 23.16 -13.21
CA VAL A 337 -11.15 23.38 -13.47
C VAL A 337 -10.88 24.82 -13.87
N GLU A 338 -11.68 25.41 -14.78
CA GLU A 338 -11.58 26.83 -15.17
C GLU A 338 -11.67 27.79 -13.99
N LYS A 339 -12.48 27.46 -12.97
CA LYS A 339 -12.62 28.28 -11.76
C LYS A 339 -11.38 28.26 -10.86
N TYR A 340 -10.73 27.10 -10.73
CA TYR A 340 -9.64 26.89 -9.77
C TYR A 340 -8.25 27.02 -10.41
N CYS A 341 -8.05 26.47 -11.60
CA CYS A 341 -6.80 26.40 -12.35
C CYS A 341 -7.07 26.61 -13.86
N PRO A 342 -7.40 27.84 -14.31
CA PRO A 342 -7.72 28.13 -15.71
C PRO A 342 -6.58 27.79 -16.68
N GLU A 343 -5.33 27.81 -16.24
CA GLU A 343 -4.14 27.45 -17.01
C GLU A 343 -4.11 25.97 -17.45
N MET A 344 -4.87 25.08 -16.79
CA MET A 344 -4.98 23.67 -17.18
C MET A 344 -5.89 23.44 -18.40
N ILE A 345 -6.52 24.49 -18.92
CA ILE A 345 -7.52 24.39 -19.98
C ILE A 345 -6.83 24.49 -21.33
N ASP A 346 -6.62 23.34 -21.97
CA ASP A 346 -6.08 23.28 -23.33
C ASP A 346 -7.03 22.54 -24.29
N GLY A 347 -7.56 23.27 -25.26
CA GLY A 347 -8.48 22.74 -26.28
C GLY A 347 -9.63 21.92 -25.69
N LYS A 348 -9.60 20.59 -25.89
CA LYS A 348 -10.59 19.63 -25.35
C LYS A 348 -10.06 18.79 -24.19
N LYS A 349 -8.79 18.94 -23.83
CA LYS A 349 -8.11 18.20 -22.77
C LYS A 349 -7.87 19.10 -21.56
N PHE A 350 -7.29 18.52 -20.52
CA PHE A 350 -6.71 19.23 -19.39
C PHE A 350 -5.19 19.06 -19.47
N TYR A 351 -4.44 20.14 -19.57
CA TYR A 351 -2.97 20.13 -19.59
C TYR A 351 -2.45 20.19 -18.16
N LEU A 352 -1.61 19.23 -17.79
CA LEU A 352 -1.09 19.05 -16.43
C LEU A 352 0.39 19.44 -16.32
N GLY A 353 1.02 19.76 -17.45
CA GLY A 353 2.39 20.26 -17.53
C GLY A 353 3.27 19.38 -18.41
N THR A 354 4.56 19.72 -18.44
CA THR A 354 5.55 19.10 -19.32
C THR A 354 6.85 18.83 -18.58
N LEU A 355 7.56 17.79 -19.00
CA LEU A 355 8.91 17.48 -18.56
C LEU A 355 9.78 17.12 -19.75
N THR A 356 11.05 17.54 -19.71
CA THR A 356 12.06 17.01 -20.63
C THR A 356 12.65 15.73 -20.02
N ASN A 357 12.57 14.63 -20.75
CA ASN A 357 13.03 13.31 -20.33
C ASN A 357 14.43 13.02 -20.90
N ASP A 358 15.39 13.85 -20.52
CA ASP A 358 16.81 13.78 -20.91
C ASP A 358 17.74 13.46 -19.71
N LYS A 359 17.16 13.35 -18.51
CA LYS A 359 17.84 13.09 -17.24
C LYS A 359 16.92 12.36 -16.27
N LEU A 360 17.50 11.85 -15.18
CA LEU A 360 16.70 11.36 -14.05
C LEU A 360 15.90 12.50 -13.43
N TRP A 361 14.57 12.38 -13.42
CA TRP A 361 13.69 13.35 -12.77
C TRP A 361 13.80 13.21 -11.26
N ARG A 362 13.83 14.35 -10.55
CA ARG A 362 13.92 14.37 -9.09
C ARG A 362 12.83 15.24 -8.49
N LEU A 363 12.34 14.87 -7.31
CA LEU A 363 11.28 15.61 -6.62
C LEU A 363 11.69 17.03 -6.19
N ASP A 364 13.00 17.30 -6.10
CA ASP A 364 13.56 18.63 -5.83
C ASP A 364 13.78 19.47 -7.10
N ASP A 365 13.56 18.93 -8.29
CA ASP A 365 13.57 19.70 -9.54
C ASP A 365 12.31 20.57 -9.63
N PRO A 366 12.42 21.90 -9.90
CA PRO A 366 11.26 22.79 -9.97
C PRO A 366 10.21 22.39 -10.99
N GLU A 367 10.62 21.89 -12.16
CA GLU A 367 9.72 21.46 -13.24
C GLU A 367 8.94 20.20 -12.84
N VAL A 368 9.62 19.23 -12.23
CA VAL A 368 8.99 18.00 -11.70
C VAL A 368 8.02 18.34 -10.58
N GLY A 369 8.44 19.19 -9.64
CA GLY A 369 7.58 19.68 -8.56
C GLY A 369 6.34 20.41 -9.10
N HIS A 370 6.46 21.19 -10.17
CA HIS A 370 5.34 21.87 -10.82
C HIS A 370 4.35 20.87 -11.44
N VAL A 371 4.81 19.86 -12.18
CA VAL A 371 3.94 18.84 -12.76
C VAL A 371 3.22 18.03 -11.67
N ILE A 372 3.92 17.65 -10.59
CA ILE A 372 3.33 16.96 -9.44
C ILE A 372 2.28 17.85 -8.75
N ALA A 373 2.57 19.13 -8.55
CA ALA A 373 1.61 20.07 -7.98
C ALA A 373 0.34 20.21 -8.84
N ASN A 374 0.48 20.26 -10.17
CA ASN A 374 -0.66 20.30 -11.08
C ASN A 374 -1.49 19.00 -11.03
N LEU A 375 -0.84 17.84 -10.97
CA LEU A 375 -1.51 16.54 -10.82
C LEU A 375 -2.33 16.47 -9.52
N ILE A 376 -1.75 16.90 -8.39
CA ILE A 376 -2.41 16.96 -7.09
C ILE A 376 -3.58 17.95 -7.13
N SER A 377 -3.36 19.16 -7.64
CA SER A 377 -4.38 20.20 -7.77
C SER A 377 -5.57 19.74 -8.61
N TYR A 378 -5.29 19.10 -9.74
CA TYR A 378 -6.32 18.54 -10.61
C TYR A 378 -7.10 17.40 -9.92
N ALA A 379 -6.43 16.53 -9.15
CA ALA A 379 -7.08 15.51 -8.34
C ALA A 379 -8.01 16.10 -7.26
N LEU A 380 -7.58 17.16 -6.56
CA LEU A 380 -8.38 17.89 -5.57
C LEU A 380 -9.62 18.53 -6.21
N ILE A 381 -9.48 19.17 -7.37
CA ILE A 381 -10.62 19.75 -8.11
C ILE A 381 -11.62 18.68 -8.52
N ARG A 382 -11.14 17.50 -8.98
CA ARG A 382 -12.01 16.36 -9.31
C ARG A 382 -12.82 15.89 -8.11
N ASP A 383 -12.22 15.86 -6.91
CA ASP A 383 -12.93 15.51 -5.69
C ASP A 383 -13.95 16.57 -5.27
N LYS A 384 -13.61 17.87 -5.37
CA LYS A 384 -14.58 18.97 -5.18
C LYS A 384 -15.78 18.81 -6.12
N TYR A 385 -15.55 18.46 -7.39
CA TYR A 385 -16.63 18.18 -8.34
C TYR A 385 -17.44 16.94 -7.96
N ARG A 386 -16.81 15.83 -7.52
CA ARG A 386 -17.53 14.64 -7.04
C ARG A 386 -18.42 14.95 -5.85
N LYS A 387 -17.91 15.70 -4.85
CA LYS A 387 -18.69 16.12 -3.68
C LYS A 387 -19.90 16.97 -4.09
N TYR A 388 -19.70 17.95 -4.97
CA TYR A 388 -20.79 18.76 -5.53
C TYR A 388 -21.85 17.91 -6.26
N LYS A 389 -21.43 16.94 -7.09
CA LYS A 389 -22.40 16.07 -7.79
C LYS A 389 -23.17 15.16 -6.83
N LYS A 390 -22.52 14.68 -5.77
CA LYS A 390 -23.17 13.86 -4.73
C LYS A 390 -24.18 14.69 -3.93
N SER A 391 -23.94 15.97 -3.67
CA SER A 391 -24.86 16.83 -2.92
C SER A 391 -26.11 17.28 -3.68
N LEU A 392 -26.15 17.06 -5.00
CA LEU A 392 -27.33 17.35 -5.84
C LEU A 392 -28.32 16.17 -5.94
N LYS A 393 -27.96 15.02 -5.40
CA LYS A 393 -28.84 13.85 -5.27
C LYS A 393 -29.35 13.74 -3.85
#